data_AF-B0NVC7-F1
#
_entry.id   AF-B0NVC7-F1
#
_cell.length_a   1.000
_cell.length_b   1.000
_cell.length_c   1.000
_cell.angle_alpha   90.00
_cell.angle_beta   90.00
_cell.angle_gamma   90.00
#
_symmetry.space_group_name_H-M   'P 1'
#
loop_
_entity.id
_entity.type
_entity.pdbx_description
1 polymer ?
#
loop_
_entity_poly.entity_id
_entity_poly.type
_entity_poly.pdbx_seq_one_letter_code
_entity_poly.pdbx_strand_id
1 'polypeptide(L)'
;MTVNQAIEFFTAHGQKKIVKRLQPLQDVGLGYIKLGQSSSTLSGGENQRVKLAYYLSMEKADPTLFIFDEPTTGLHFHDIRKLLEAFDALIRRGHSIVIIEHNMDVVKCADHVIDLGPEGGDKGGYIVATGTPEEVAACAASYTGQFLREKLQ
;
A
#
# COMPACT_ATOMS: atom_id res chain seq x y z
N MET A 1 3.98 -22.54 12.90
CA MET A 1 2.87 -22.49 11.94
C MET A 1 2.91 -21.15 11.24
N THR A 2 2.80 -21.12 9.91
CA THR A 2 2.63 -19.87 9.16
C THR A 2 1.22 -19.31 9.34
N VAL A 3 0.99 -18.06 8.95
CA VAL A 3 -0.36 -17.46 8.93
C VAL A 3 -1.31 -18.30 8.06
N ASN A 4 -0.89 -18.73 6.87
CA ASN A 4 -1.70 -19.60 6.01
C ASN A 4 -2.06 -20.93 6.69
N GLN A 5 -1.07 -21.61 7.27
CA GLN A 5 -1.29 -22.87 7.99
C GLN A 5 -2.21 -22.68 9.19
N ALA A 6 -2.10 -21.54 9.89
CA ALA A 6 -2.95 -21.23 11.02
C ALA A 6 -4.40 -20.96 10.59
N ILE A 7 -4.62 -20.22 9.50
CA ILE A 7 -5.96 -19.98 8.95
C ILE A 7 -6.63 -21.32 8.57
N GLU A 8 -5.92 -22.19 7.85
CA GLU A 8 -6.41 -23.53 7.50
C GLU A 8 -6.76 -24.34 8.75
N PHE A 9 -5.83 -24.41 9.72
CA PHE A 9 -6.01 -25.14 10.97
C PHE A 9 -7.22 -24.63 11.77
N PHE A 10 -7.32 -23.32 12.00
CA PHE A 10 -8.40 -22.75 12.81
C PHE A 10 -9.75 -22.78 12.08
N THR A 11 -9.76 -22.77 10.75
CA THR A 11 -10.99 -22.99 9.96
C THR A 11 -11.52 -24.40 10.15
N ALA A 12 -10.65 -25.42 10.02
CA ALA A 12 -11.02 -26.82 10.22
C ALA A 12 -11.57 -27.11 11.62
N HIS A 13 -11.14 -26.35 12.64
CA HIS A 13 -11.59 -26.48 14.02
C HIS A 13 -12.72 -25.52 14.41
N GLY A 14 -13.38 -24.87 13.43
CA GLY A 14 -14.53 -23.99 13.67
C GLY A 14 -14.22 -22.68 14.41
N GLN A 15 -12.95 -22.29 14.53
CA GLN A 15 -12.49 -21.13 15.30
C GLN A 15 -12.60 -19.82 14.50
N LYS A 16 -13.83 -19.45 14.11
CA LYS A 16 -14.13 -18.29 13.25
C LYS A 16 -13.56 -16.96 13.77
N LYS A 17 -13.53 -16.75 15.10
CA LYS A 17 -12.98 -15.53 15.71
C LYS A 17 -11.47 -15.39 15.50
N ILE A 18 -10.74 -16.50 15.54
CA ILE A 18 -9.28 -16.50 15.32
C ILE A 18 -9.00 -16.26 13.84
N VAL A 19 -9.70 -16.97 12.95
CA VAL A 19 -9.58 -16.78 11.50
C VAL A 19 -9.81 -15.32 11.11
N LYS A 20 -10.88 -14.69 11.63
CA LYS A 20 -11.17 -13.26 11.38
C LYS A 20 -10.02 -12.32 11.79
N ARG A 21 -9.25 -12.65 12.84
CA ARG A 21 -8.09 -11.85 13.27
C ARG A 21 -6.83 -12.13 12.45
N LEU A 22 -6.71 -13.31 11.86
CA LEU A 22 -5.55 -13.70 11.04
C LEU A 22 -5.71 -13.29 9.57
N GLN A 23 -6.95 -13.23 9.07
CA GLN A 23 -7.25 -12.91 7.67
C GLN A 23 -6.56 -11.63 7.18
N PRO A 24 -6.58 -10.50 7.93
CA PRO A 24 -5.91 -9.28 7.48
C PRO A 24 -4.41 -9.44 7.22
N LEU A 25 -3.71 -10.34 7.93
CA LEU A 25 -2.29 -10.62 7.68
C LEU A 25 -2.10 -11.35 6.34
N GLN A 26 -3.01 -12.26 5.98
CA GLN A 26 -2.97 -12.94 4.69
C GLN A 26 -3.31 -11.96 3.56
N ASP A 27 -4.31 -11.11 3.76
CA ASP A 27 -4.79 -10.13 2.76
C ASP A 27 -3.69 -9.15 2.36
N VAL A 28 -2.85 -8.71 3.30
CA VAL A 28 -1.68 -7.86 3.01
C VAL A 28 -0.46 -8.65 2.48
N GLY A 29 -0.60 -9.94 2.18
CA GLY A 29 0.46 -10.78 1.61
C GLY A 29 1.45 -11.36 2.62
N LEU A 30 1.17 -11.34 3.93
CA LEU A 30 2.01 -11.94 4.97
C LEU A 30 1.63 -13.38 5.32
N GLY A 31 0.97 -14.10 4.41
CA GLY A 31 0.57 -15.49 4.63
C GLY A 31 1.72 -16.45 5.01
N TYR A 32 2.95 -16.12 4.61
CA TYR A 32 4.14 -16.94 4.81
C TYR A 32 4.82 -16.74 6.17
N ILE A 33 4.56 -15.64 6.90
CA ILE A 33 5.24 -15.37 8.17
C ILE A 33 4.77 -16.36 9.24
N LYS A 34 5.64 -16.70 10.18
CA LYS A 34 5.31 -17.61 11.28
C LYS A 34 4.60 -16.85 12.41
N LEU A 35 3.55 -17.45 12.96
CA LEU A 35 2.99 -16.98 14.23
C LEU A 35 4.06 -17.07 15.32
N GLY A 36 4.26 -15.98 16.05
CA GLY A 36 5.31 -15.86 17.08
C GLY A 36 6.71 -15.51 16.54
N GLN A 37 6.85 -15.19 15.25
CA GLN A 37 8.10 -14.64 14.72
C GLN A 37 8.42 -13.31 15.42
N SER A 38 9.68 -13.14 15.83
CA SER A 38 10.13 -11.92 16.50
C SER A 38 9.98 -10.72 15.57
N SER A 39 9.46 -9.61 16.09
CA SER A 39 9.35 -8.36 15.34
C SER A 39 10.71 -7.81 14.89
N SER A 40 11.77 -8.11 15.65
CA SER A 40 13.15 -7.73 15.31
C SER A 40 13.70 -8.46 14.08
N THR A 41 13.08 -9.56 13.63
CA THR A 41 13.51 -10.32 12.46
C THR A 41 12.61 -10.08 11.24
N LEU A 42 11.64 -9.17 11.33
CA LEU A 42 10.84 -8.74 10.20
C LEU A 42 11.57 -7.63 9.45
N SER A 43 11.55 -7.70 8.12
CA SER A 43 11.97 -6.61 7.24
C SER A 43 11.11 -5.37 7.46
N GLY A 44 11.58 -4.22 6.97
CA GLY A 44 10.81 -2.96 7.02
C GLY A 44 9.43 -3.09 6.37
N GLY A 45 9.38 -3.64 5.15
CA GLY A 45 8.12 -3.85 4.43
C GLY A 45 7.19 -4.90 5.06
N GLU A 46 7.72 -5.89 5.78
CA GLU A 46 6.90 -6.80 6.59
C GLU A 46 6.29 -6.09 7.79
N ASN A 47 7.09 -5.32 8.53
CA ASN A 47 6.59 -4.54 9.67
C ASN A 47 5.52 -3.53 9.26
N GLN A 48 5.67 -2.89 8.10
CA GLN A 48 4.67 -2.00 7.53
C GLN A 48 3.36 -2.74 7.24
N ARG A 49 3.43 -3.90 6.58
CA ARG A 49 2.25 -4.70 6.26
C ARG A 49 1.57 -5.26 7.51
N VAL A 50 2.31 -5.61 8.58
CA VAL A 50 1.72 -5.99 9.88
C VAL A 50 0.90 -4.83 10.46
N LYS A 51 1.40 -3.58 10.41
CA LYS A 51 0.64 -2.40 10.84
C LYS A 51 -0.62 -2.20 10.00
N LEU A 52 -0.51 -2.37 8.68
CA LEU A 52 -1.66 -2.28 7.77
C LEU A 52 -2.74 -3.31 8.11
N ALA A 53 -2.36 -4.57 8.34
CA ALA A 53 -3.26 -5.63 8.78
C ALA A 53 -3.94 -5.31 10.12
N TYR A 54 -3.23 -4.68 11.06
CA TYR A 54 -3.80 -4.26 12.34
C TYR A 54 -4.96 -3.26 12.15
N TYR A 55 -4.76 -2.20 11.36
CA TYR A 55 -5.83 -1.23 11.08
C TYR A 55 -6.98 -1.84 10.28
N LEU A 56 -6.68 -2.74 9.34
CA LEU A 56 -7.70 -3.52 8.63
C LEU A 56 -8.47 -4.50 9.53
N SER A 57 -7.95 -4.83 10.72
CA SER A 57 -8.68 -5.67 11.68
C SER A 57 -9.65 -4.88 12.57
N MET A 58 -9.51 -3.56 12.65
CA MET A 58 -10.35 -2.71 13.52
C MET A 58 -11.75 -2.51 12.93
N GLU A 59 -12.79 -2.74 13.73
CA GLU A 59 -14.20 -2.60 13.29
C GLU A 59 -14.70 -1.15 13.32
N LYS A 60 -14.11 -0.30 14.17
CA LYS A 60 -14.35 1.14 14.23
C LYS A 60 -13.01 1.83 14.44
N ALA A 61 -12.54 2.48 13.41
CA ALA A 61 -11.37 3.34 13.50
C ALA A 61 -11.82 4.76 13.17
N ASP A 62 -11.34 5.72 13.94
CA ASP A 62 -11.51 7.13 13.60
C ASP A 62 -10.83 7.41 12.25
N PRO A 63 -11.35 8.35 11.45
CA PRO A 63 -10.68 8.80 10.24
C PRO A 63 -9.22 9.14 10.55
N THR A 64 -8.31 8.52 9.81
CA THR A 64 -6.87 8.55 10.08
C THR A 64 -6.14 8.78 8.77
N LEU A 65 -5.13 9.65 8.79
CA LEU A 65 -4.23 9.89 7.67
C LEU A 65 -3.03 8.96 7.78
N PHE A 66 -2.85 8.08 6.80
CA PHE A 66 -1.68 7.23 6.66
C PHE A 66 -0.69 7.86 5.68
N ILE A 67 0.59 7.86 6.05
CA ILE A 67 1.67 8.32 5.18
C ILE A 67 2.62 7.16 4.98
N PHE A 68 2.90 6.83 3.72
CA PHE A 68 3.83 5.77 3.34
C PHE A 68 4.94 6.32 2.47
N ASP A 69 6.17 5.94 2.79
CA ASP A 69 7.38 6.30 2.06
C ASP A 69 7.88 5.08 1.30
N GLU A 70 7.80 5.14 -0.03
CA GLU A 70 8.17 4.09 -1.01
C GLU A 70 7.73 2.67 -0.60
N PRO A 71 6.42 2.44 -0.34
CA PRO A 71 5.92 1.19 0.18
C PRO A 71 6.09 -0.01 -0.77
N THR A 72 6.41 0.21 -2.05
CA THR A 72 6.66 -0.87 -3.02
C THR A 72 8.11 -1.32 -3.10
N THR A 73 9.02 -0.71 -2.33
CA THR A 73 10.45 -1.06 -2.34
C THR A 73 10.67 -2.55 -2.07
N GLY A 74 11.28 -3.24 -3.04
CA GLY A 74 11.58 -4.67 -2.95
C GLY A 74 10.38 -5.61 -3.09
N LEU A 75 9.19 -5.10 -3.45
CA LEU A 75 8.01 -5.92 -3.69
C LEU A 75 7.93 -6.39 -5.15
N HIS A 76 7.57 -7.66 -5.32
CA HIS A 76 7.22 -8.20 -6.64
C HIS A 76 5.85 -7.67 -7.09
N PHE A 77 5.59 -7.61 -8.40
CA PHE A 77 4.33 -7.09 -8.98
C PHE A 77 3.05 -7.68 -8.36
N HIS A 78 3.09 -8.97 -8.00
CA HIS A 78 1.96 -9.62 -7.34
C HIS A 78 1.67 -9.06 -5.95
N ASP A 79 2.71 -8.70 -5.19
CA ASP A 79 2.58 -8.15 -3.84
C ASP A 79 2.19 -6.67 -3.86
N ILE A 80 2.59 -5.93 -4.90
CA ILE A 80 2.11 -4.56 -5.12
C ILE A 80 0.58 -4.56 -5.27
N ARG A 81 0.00 -5.51 -6.01
CA ARG A 81 -1.47 -5.61 -6.13
C ARG A 81 -2.16 -5.84 -4.80
N LYS A 82 -1.64 -6.75 -3.96
CA LYS A 82 -2.19 -6.98 -2.61
C LYS A 82 -2.09 -5.74 -1.72
N LEU A 83 -0.99 -5.00 -1.85
CA LEU A 83 -0.80 -3.75 -1.12
C LEU A 83 -1.82 -2.68 -1.56
N LEU A 84 -2.05 -2.53 -2.88
CA LEU A 84 -3.07 -1.63 -3.43
C LEU A 84 -4.49 -2.01 -2.96
N GLU A 85 -4.82 -3.31 -2.95
CA GLU A 85 -6.09 -3.82 -2.43
C GLU A 85 -6.27 -3.48 -0.93
N ALA A 86 -5.19 -3.57 -0.16
CA ALA A 86 -5.19 -3.21 1.25
C ALA A 86 -5.33 -1.70 1.48
N PHE A 87 -4.75 -0.86 0.62
CA PHE A 87 -4.95 0.59 0.64
C PHE A 87 -6.40 0.97 0.31
N ASP A 88 -6.98 0.39 -0.74
CA ASP A 88 -8.39 0.59 -1.08
C ASP A 88 -9.32 0.18 0.08
N ALA A 89 -9.01 -0.94 0.75
CA ALA A 89 -9.78 -1.38 1.91
C ALA A 89 -9.70 -0.39 3.10
N LEU A 90 -8.58 0.31 3.30
CA LEU A 90 -8.48 1.40 4.28
C LEU A 90 -9.28 2.63 3.84
N ILE A 91 -9.17 3.04 2.57
CA ILE A 91 -9.88 4.19 2.02
C ILE A 91 -11.40 4.01 2.15
N ARG A 92 -11.91 2.81 1.81
CA ARG A 92 -13.33 2.46 1.96
C ARG A 92 -13.84 2.52 3.40
N ARG A 93 -12.95 2.50 4.39
CA ARG A 93 -13.30 2.67 5.82
C ARG A 93 -13.28 4.13 6.27
N GLY A 94 -13.02 5.08 5.36
CA GLY A 94 -12.97 6.52 5.65
C GLY A 94 -11.59 7.02 6.06
N HIS A 95 -10.53 6.25 5.79
CA HIS A 95 -9.16 6.71 5.97
C HIS A 95 -8.65 7.46 4.73
N SER A 96 -7.61 8.26 4.92
CA SER A 96 -6.88 8.90 3.81
C SER A 96 -5.46 8.38 3.76
N ILE A 97 -4.90 8.27 2.56
CA ILE A 97 -3.56 7.74 2.37
C ILE A 97 -2.77 8.71 1.49
N VAL A 98 -1.56 9.06 1.94
CA VAL A 98 -0.56 9.78 1.16
C VAL A 98 0.63 8.85 0.96
N ILE A 99 1.06 8.73 -0.29
CA ILE A 99 2.14 7.82 -0.68
C ILE A 99 3.20 8.62 -1.43
N ILE A 100 4.44 8.48 -1.00
CA ILE A 100 5.62 8.87 -1.78
C ILE A 100 6.02 7.65 -2.60
N GLU A 101 5.95 7.75 -3.93
CA GLU A 101 6.25 6.64 -4.83
C GLU A 101 6.86 7.12 -6.14
N HIS A 102 7.68 6.25 -6.71
CA HIS A 102 8.18 6.38 -8.08
C HIS A 102 7.67 5.24 -8.98
N ASN A 103 6.96 4.26 -8.42
CA ASN A 103 6.38 3.16 -9.17
C ASN A 103 5.08 3.57 -9.88
N MET A 104 5.11 3.64 -11.21
CA MET A 104 3.95 4.07 -12.01
C MET A 104 2.75 3.12 -11.92
N ASP A 105 2.93 1.86 -11.53
CA ASP A 105 1.79 0.96 -11.29
C ASP A 105 0.99 1.34 -10.04
N VAL A 106 1.61 2.08 -9.10
CA VAL A 106 0.90 2.67 -7.94
C VAL A 106 0.36 4.05 -8.30
N VAL A 107 1.18 4.90 -8.92
CA VAL A 107 0.79 6.29 -9.26
C VAL A 107 -0.46 6.33 -10.14
N LYS A 108 -0.59 5.42 -11.11
CA LYS A 108 -1.78 5.33 -11.98
C LYS A 108 -3.07 4.97 -11.25
N CYS A 109 -2.98 4.38 -10.06
CA CYS A 109 -4.13 3.97 -9.26
C CYS A 109 -4.54 5.04 -8.24
N ALA A 110 -3.82 6.17 -8.16
CA ALA A 110 -4.13 7.24 -7.22
C ALA A 110 -5.34 8.05 -7.69
N ASP A 111 -6.20 8.46 -6.75
CA ASP A 111 -7.29 9.41 -7.03
C ASP A 111 -6.76 10.83 -7.29
N HIS A 112 -5.59 11.15 -6.73
CA HIS A 112 -4.94 12.44 -6.87
C HIS A 112 -3.41 12.30 -6.77
N VAL A 113 -2.69 13.02 -7.61
CA VAL A 113 -1.24 13.05 -7.71
C VAL A 113 -0.75 14.49 -7.54
N ILE A 114 0.30 14.67 -6.74
CA ILE A 114 1.04 15.92 -6.60
C ILE A 114 2.45 15.65 -7.11
N ASP A 115 2.79 16.19 -8.28
CA ASP A 115 4.09 16.03 -8.90
C ASP A 115 5.03 17.18 -8.49
N LEU A 116 6.20 16.83 -7.98
CA LEU A 116 7.21 17.76 -7.49
C LEU A 116 8.43 17.75 -8.41
N GLY A 117 9.04 18.91 -8.62
CA GLY A 117 10.23 19.03 -9.46
C GLY A 117 10.44 20.47 -9.93
N PRO A 118 10.74 20.69 -11.23
CA PRO A 118 10.95 19.68 -12.27
C PRO A 118 12.22 18.84 -12.03
N GLU A 119 13.24 19.42 -11.41
CA GLU A 119 14.51 18.75 -11.10
C GLU A 119 14.64 18.45 -9.60
N GLY A 120 15.72 17.78 -9.21
CA GLY A 120 16.12 17.64 -7.80
C GLY A 120 17.00 18.80 -7.29
N GLY A 121 17.18 18.87 -5.98
CA GLY A 121 18.06 19.86 -5.32
C GLY A 121 17.57 21.30 -5.49
N ASP A 122 18.50 22.25 -5.68
CA ASP A 122 18.21 23.69 -5.80
C ASP A 122 17.32 24.06 -7.00
N LYS A 123 17.18 23.15 -7.96
CA LYS A 123 16.33 23.31 -9.15
C LYS A 123 14.95 22.67 -8.99
N GLY A 124 14.66 22.11 -7.83
CA GLY A 124 13.39 21.48 -7.48
C GLY A 124 12.59 22.27 -6.44
N GLY A 125 11.65 21.57 -5.80
CA GLY A 125 10.83 22.14 -4.72
C GLY A 125 9.56 22.86 -5.20
N TYR A 126 9.23 22.76 -6.49
CA TYR A 126 8.02 23.33 -7.06
C TYR A 126 6.99 22.25 -7.33
N ILE A 127 5.71 22.64 -7.25
CA ILE A 127 4.60 21.83 -7.75
C ILE A 127 4.58 22.00 -9.28
N VAL A 128 4.82 20.91 -10.01
CA VAL A 128 4.85 20.90 -11.48
C VAL A 128 3.46 20.61 -12.04
N ALA A 129 2.75 19.67 -11.43
CA ALA A 129 1.39 19.31 -11.80
C ALA A 129 0.64 18.76 -10.58
N THR A 130 -0.68 18.94 -10.55
CA THR A 130 -1.58 18.34 -9.57
C THR A 130 -2.87 17.95 -10.24
N GLY A 131 -3.47 16.83 -9.84
CA GLY A 131 -4.74 16.38 -10.39
C GLY A 131 -4.85 14.86 -10.37
N THR A 132 -5.77 14.35 -11.16
CA THR A 132 -5.86 12.92 -11.49
C THR A 132 -4.63 12.45 -12.26
N PRO A 133 -4.35 11.13 -12.29
CA PRO A 133 -3.31 10.54 -13.14
C PRO A 133 -3.38 11.02 -14.60
N GLU A 134 -4.58 11.13 -15.17
CA GLU A 134 -4.81 11.58 -16.54
C GLU A 134 -4.44 13.06 -16.74
N GLU A 135 -4.80 13.92 -15.78
CA GLU A 135 -4.45 15.35 -15.81
C GLU A 135 -2.94 15.56 -15.68
N VAL A 136 -2.27 14.81 -14.81
CA VAL A 136 -0.80 14.85 -14.69
C VAL A 136 -0.14 14.31 -15.95
N ALA A 137 -0.66 13.23 -16.54
CA ALA A 137 -0.17 12.67 -17.80
C ALA A 137 -0.32 13.62 -19.01
N ALA A 138 -1.23 14.59 -18.95
CA ALA A 138 -1.37 15.62 -19.97
C ALA A 138 -0.34 16.76 -19.83
N CYS A 139 0.30 16.92 -18.67
CA CYS A 139 1.29 17.97 -18.43
C CYS A 139 2.65 17.63 -19.07
N ALA A 140 3.03 18.36 -20.12
CA ALA A 140 4.30 18.15 -20.81
C ALA A 140 5.54 18.44 -19.95
N ALA A 141 5.43 19.33 -18.96
CA ALA A 141 6.52 19.70 -18.07
C ALA A 141 6.77 18.68 -16.94
N SER A 142 5.84 17.74 -16.71
CA SER A 142 5.95 16.72 -15.67
C SER A 142 6.68 15.49 -16.20
N TYR A 143 7.83 15.15 -15.60
CA TYR A 143 8.50 13.87 -15.89
C TYR A 143 7.61 12.70 -15.52
N THR A 144 6.96 12.75 -14.35
CA THR A 144 5.97 11.77 -13.91
C THR A 144 4.88 11.58 -14.97
N GLY A 145 4.31 12.67 -15.50
CA GLY A 145 3.28 12.63 -16.53
C GLY A 145 3.73 11.96 -17.84
N GLN A 146 5.00 12.16 -18.24
CA GLN A 146 5.56 11.53 -19.44
C GLN A 146 5.58 10.00 -19.33
N PHE A 147 6.04 9.45 -18.19
CA PHE A 147 6.08 7.99 -17.96
C PHE A 147 4.70 7.41 -17.63
N LEU A 148 3.85 8.18 -16.96
CA LEU A 148 2.50 7.76 -16.58
C LEU A 148 1.61 7.56 -17.81
N ARG A 149 1.80 8.37 -18.86
CA ARG A 149 1.04 8.28 -20.12
C ARG A 149 1.14 6.89 -20.77
N GLU A 150 2.29 6.22 -20.68
CA GLU A 150 2.48 4.87 -21.23
C GLU A 150 1.72 3.79 -20.42
N LYS A 151 1.33 4.08 -19.18
CA LYS A 151 0.67 3.14 -18.27
C LYS A 151 -0.85 3.27 -18.23
N LEU A 152 -1.39 4.38 -18.75
CA LEU A 152 -2.83 4.66 -18.85
C LEU A 152 -3.46 4.21 -20.18
N GLN A 153 -2.63 3.86 -21.18
CA GLN A 153 -3.07 3.39 -22.50
C GLN A 153 -3.48 1.92 -22.50
#